data_AF-A0A928VFI0-F1
#
_entry.id   AF-A0A928VFI0-F1
#
_cell.length_a   1.000
_cell.length_b   1.000
_cell.length_c   1.000
_cell.angle_alpha   90.00
_cell.angle_beta   90.00
_cell.angle_gamma   90.00
#
_symmetry.space_group_name_H-M   'P 1'
#
loop_
_entity.id
_entity.type
_entity.pdbx_description
1 polymer ?
#
loop_
_entity_poly.entity_id
_entity_poly.type
_entity_poly.pdbx_seq_one_letter_code
_entity_poly.pdbx_strand_id
1 'polypeptide(L)'
;MSAAAKKDFFVSYNQNDRAFAEWIAWILEEAGHPVKIQAWDFRAGGNFVLDMDRAATEAEITIAVLSDTYLKSGFTRSEWAAAFAQDPTGEKRKLIPVRVKECDWSE
;
A
#
# COMPACT_ATOMS: atom_id res chain seq x y z
N MET A 1 -0.53 -24.51 -16.91
CA MET A 1 -0.28 -23.09 -16.60
C MET A 1 0.47 -23.05 -15.27
N SER A 2 1.64 -22.43 -15.21
CA SER A 2 2.36 -22.27 -13.94
C SER A 2 1.52 -21.34 -13.06
N ALA A 3 1.13 -21.79 -11.87
CA ALA A 3 0.58 -20.86 -10.88
C ALA A 3 1.67 -19.80 -10.63
N ALA A 4 1.35 -18.53 -10.84
CA ALA A 4 2.25 -17.46 -10.43
C ALA A 4 2.53 -17.63 -8.92
N ALA A 5 3.78 -17.53 -8.51
CA ALA A 5 4.12 -17.60 -7.09
C ALA A 5 3.31 -16.53 -6.35
N LYS A 6 2.67 -16.93 -5.24
CA LYS A 6 1.92 -16.00 -4.39
C LYS A 6 2.88 -14.96 -3.83
N LYS A 7 2.48 -13.70 -3.86
CA LYS A 7 3.23 -12.58 -3.32
C LYS A 7 2.42 -11.93 -2.21
N ASP A 8 3.12 -11.45 -1.19
CA ASP A 8 2.51 -10.73 -0.08
C ASP A 8 2.42 -9.24 -0.42
N PHE A 9 1.19 -8.73 -0.46
CA PHE A 9 0.91 -7.33 -0.76
C PHE A 9 0.55 -6.54 0.49
N PHE A 10 0.96 -5.27 0.50
CA PHE A 10 0.45 -4.28 1.43
C PHE A 10 -0.23 -3.15 0.67
N VAL A 11 -1.47 -2.80 1.03
CA VAL A 11 -2.21 -1.70 0.41
C VAL A 11 -2.20 -0.49 1.35
N SER A 12 -1.39 0.51 1.02
CA SER A 12 -1.35 1.82 1.70
C SER A 12 -2.28 2.79 0.99
N TYR A 13 -3.12 3.47 1.77
CA TYR A 13 -4.16 4.36 1.25
C TYR A 13 -4.53 5.41 2.30
N ASN A 14 -5.13 6.52 1.85
CA ASN A 14 -5.74 7.50 2.72
C ASN A 14 -7.19 7.09 3.02
N GLN A 15 -7.71 7.35 4.22
CA GLN A 15 -9.09 7.00 4.61
C GLN A 15 -10.16 7.41 3.58
N ASN A 16 -9.96 8.55 2.87
CA ASN A 16 -10.86 9.04 1.83
C ASN A 16 -10.89 8.16 0.56
N ASP A 17 -9.94 7.25 0.41
CA ASP A 17 -9.79 6.33 -0.71
C ASP A 17 -9.99 4.86 -0.29
N ARG A 18 -10.54 4.62 0.91
CA ARG A 18 -10.78 3.29 1.47
C ARG A 18 -11.48 2.34 0.50
N ALA A 19 -12.52 2.81 -0.18
CA ALA A 19 -13.28 1.99 -1.11
C ALA A 19 -12.40 1.44 -2.25
N PHE A 20 -11.46 2.23 -2.77
CA PHE A 20 -10.52 1.77 -3.79
C PHE A 20 -9.50 0.79 -3.22
N ALA A 21 -9.01 1.05 -2.00
CA ALA A 21 -8.06 0.18 -1.33
C ALA A 21 -8.65 -1.20 -1.04
N GLU A 22 -9.87 -1.25 -0.50
CA GLU A 22 -10.60 -2.51 -0.26
C GLU A 22 -10.89 -3.25 -1.55
N TRP A 23 -11.25 -2.54 -2.63
CA TRP A 23 -11.45 -3.15 -3.95
C TRP A 23 -10.16 -3.77 -4.50
N ILE A 24 -9.03 -3.07 -4.42
CA ILE A 24 -7.72 -3.59 -4.84
C ILE A 24 -7.34 -4.83 -4.01
N ALA A 25 -7.48 -4.75 -2.69
CA ALA A 25 -7.17 -5.86 -1.80
C ALA A 25 -8.03 -7.10 -2.12
N TRP A 26 -9.33 -6.89 -2.35
CA TRP A 26 -10.25 -7.97 -2.70
C TRP A 26 -9.86 -8.66 -4.01
N ILE A 27 -9.53 -7.91 -5.06
CA ILE A 27 -9.08 -8.48 -6.35
C ILE A 27 -7.79 -9.31 -6.19
N LEU A 28 -6.85 -8.85 -5.36
CA LEU A 28 -5.60 -9.57 -5.09
C LEU A 28 -5.83 -10.86 -4.30
N GLU A 29 -6.71 -10.83 -3.31
CA GLU A 29 -7.10 -12.02 -2.56
C GLU A 29 -7.83 -13.05 -3.43
N GLU A 30 -8.76 -12.60 -4.29
CA GLU A 30 -9.41 -13.48 -5.28
C GLU A 30 -8.41 -14.13 -6.25
N ALA A 31 -7.35 -13.39 -6.62
CA ALA A 31 -6.25 -13.93 -7.41
C ALA A 31 -5.33 -14.89 -6.61
N GLY A 32 -5.59 -15.07 -5.31
CA GLY A 32 -4.89 -16.00 -4.43
C GLY A 32 -3.64 -15.42 -3.76
N HIS A 33 -3.46 -14.10 -3.78
CA HIS A 33 -2.37 -13.40 -3.14
C HIS A 33 -2.73 -12.96 -1.72
N PRO A 34 -1.88 -13.20 -0.70
CA PRO A 34 -2.08 -12.62 0.62
C PRO A 34 -1.98 -11.10 0.59
N VAL A 35 -2.92 -10.42 1.25
CA VAL A 35 -2.95 -8.96 1.32
C VAL A 35 -3.05 -8.52 2.78
N LYS A 36 -2.29 -7.49 3.14
CA LYS A 36 -2.49 -6.70 4.35
C LYS A 36 -3.08 -5.35 3.99
N ILE A 37 -4.14 -4.95 4.67
CA ILE A 37 -4.78 -3.63 4.51
C ILE A 37 -5.26 -3.11 5.87
N GLN A 38 -5.00 -1.82 6.13
CA GLN A 38 -5.39 -1.19 7.39
C GLN A 38 -6.89 -1.41 7.72
N ALA A 39 -7.76 -1.30 6.72
CA ALA A 39 -9.21 -1.43 6.87
C ALA A 39 -9.65 -2.74 7.54
N TRP A 40 -8.90 -3.82 7.35
CA TRP A 40 -9.27 -5.17 7.77
C TRP A 40 -8.42 -5.66 8.94
N ASP A 41 -7.13 -5.29 8.97
CA ASP A 41 -6.15 -5.91 9.86
C ASP A 41 -5.84 -5.08 11.11
N PHE A 42 -6.15 -3.78 11.12
CA PHE A 42 -5.67 -2.88 12.18
C PHE A 42 -6.77 -2.66 13.22
N ARG A 43 -6.52 -3.13 14.45
CA ARG A 43 -7.46 -3.00 15.58
C ARG A 43 -7.35 -1.62 16.24
N ALA A 44 -8.48 -1.12 16.76
CA ALA A 44 -8.50 0.10 17.57
C ALA A 44 -7.59 -0.05 18.81
N GLY A 45 -6.70 0.92 19.04
CA GLY A 45 -5.73 0.93 20.14
C GLY A 45 -4.31 0.49 19.80
N GLY A 46 -4.03 0.10 18.54
CA GLY A 46 -2.67 -0.19 18.05
C GLY A 46 -1.86 1.07 17.72
N ASN A 47 -0.53 0.96 17.72
CA ASN A 47 0.33 2.03 17.23
C ASN A 47 0.37 1.97 15.71
N PHE A 48 -0.56 2.70 15.09
CA PHE A 48 -0.78 2.77 13.65
C PHE A 48 0.52 2.93 12.84
N VAL A 49 1.43 3.80 13.29
CA VAL A 49 2.69 4.08 12.60
C VAL A 49 3.61 2.86 12.61
N LEU A 50 3.72 2.15 13.75
CA LEU A 50 4.56 0.95 13.85
C LEU A 50 3.97 -0.24 13.12
N ASP A 51 2.64 -0.43 13.17
CA ASP A 51 1.98 -1.53 12.46
C ASP A 51 2.11 -1.36 10.94
N MET A 52 2.09 -0.11 10.43
CA MET A 52 2.31 0.16 9.01
C MET A 52 3.77 0.05 8.59
N ASP A 53 4.73 0.53 9.38
CA ASP A 53 6.16 0.37 9.09
C ASP A 53 6.55 -1.11 8.99
N ARG A 54 6.01 -1.93 9.91
CA ARG A 54 6.16 -3.39 9.86
C ARG A 54 5.51 -3.97 8.60
N ALA A 55 4.28 -3.57 8.27
CA ALA A 55 3.60 -4.07 7.08
C ALA A 55 4.33 -3.71 5.77
N ALA A 56 4.84 -2.47 5.65
CA ALA A 56 5.64 -2.03 4.51
C ALA A 56 7.01 -2.73 4.44
N THR A 57 7.58 -3.14 5.58
CA THR A 57 8.86 -3.86 5.64
C THR A 57 8.72 -5.34 5.32
N GLU A 58 7.64 -5.96 5.77
CA GLU A 58 7.39 -7.39 5.57
C GLU A 58 6.79 -7.71 4.20
N ALA A 59 6.10 -6.76 3.56
CA ALA A 59 5.49 -6.98 2.26
C ALA A 59 6.54 -7.13 1.15
N GLU A 60 6.29 -8.06 0.22
CA GLU A 60 7.11 -8.17 -1.00
C GLU A 60 6.83 -6.98 -1.93
N ILE A 61 5.57 -6.54 -1.98
CA ILE A 61 5.11 -5.43 -2.80
C ILE A 61 4.14 -4.56 -2.01
N THR A 62 4.43 -3.26 -1.95
CA THR A 62 3.53 -2.23 -1.43
C THR A 62 2.80 -1.55 -2.58
N ILE A 63 1.47 -1.49 -2.53
CA ILE A 63 0.62 -0.72 -3.43
C ILE A 63 0.24 0.57 -2.72
N ALA A 64 0.62 1.71 -3.31
CA ALA A 64 0.21 3.03 -2.84
C ALA A 64 -0.97 3.54 -3.65
N VAL A 65 -2.13 3.67 -3.01
CA VAL A 65 -3.35 4.22 -3.63
C VAL A 65 -3.23 5.74 -3.70
N LEU A 66 -2.76 6.24 -4.84
CA LEU A 66 -2.45 7.64 -5.04
C LEU A 66 -3.71 8.47 -5.34
N SER A 67 -3.85 9.52 -4.53
CA SER A 67 -4.83 10.58 -4.65
C SER A 67 -4.24 11.88 -4.10
N ASP A 68 -4.89 13.01 -4.36
CA ASP A 68 -4.47 14.30 -3.82
C ASP A 68 -4.50 14.31 -2.28
N THR A 69 -5.49 13.64 -1.69
CA THR A 69 -5.60 13.49 -0.24
C THR A 69 -4.50 12.59 0.33
N TYR A 70 -4.05 11.58 -0.42
CA TYR A 70 -2.90 10.75 -0.07
C TYR A 70 -1.58 11.54 -0.11
N LEU A 71 -1.37 12.40 -1.10
CA LEU A 71 -0.15 13.21 -1.21
C LEU A 71 -0.08 14.32 -0.14
N LYS A 72 -1.24 14.85 0.26
CA LYS A 72 -1.35 15.93 1.25
C LYS A 72 -1.35 15.43 2.70
N SER A 73 -1.60 14.16 2.98
CA SER A 73 -1.53 13.64 4.33
C SER A 73 -0.08 13.44 4.80
N GLY A 74 0.29 14.03 5.94
CA GLY A 74 1.64 13.90 6.50
C GLY A 74 2.00 12.48 6.93
N PHE A 75 1.01 11.65 7.30
CA PHE A 75 1.22 10.26 7.75
C PHE A 75 1.58 9.30 6.61
N THR A 76 0.91 9.41 5.45
CA THR A 76 1.15 8.54 4.28
C THR A 76 2.52 8.76 3.65
N ARG A 77 3.15 9.94 3.88
CA ARG A 77 4.49 10.23 3.37
C ARG A 77 5.56 9.31 3.96
N SER A 78 5.40 8.88 5.22
CA SER A 78 6.31 7.91 5.85
C SER A 78 6.10 6.48 5.34
N GLU A 79 4.88 6.14 4.94
CA GLU A 79 4.48 4.76 4.56
C GLU A 79 5.06 4.33 3.21
N TRP A 80 4.94 5.16 2.17
CA TRP A 80 5.58 4.84 0.88
C TRP A 80 7.09 5.07 0.93
N ALA A 81 7.59 5.96 1.80
CA ALA A 81 9.01 6.21 1.94
C ALA A 81 9.78 4.99 2.46
N ALA A 82 9.19 4.16 3.33
CA ALA A 82 9.82 2.92 3.79
C ALA A 82 9.98 1.90 2.65
N ALA A 83 8.94 1.70 1.84
CA ALA A 83 9.01 0.83 0.67
C ALA A 83 9.98 1.37 -0.41
N PHE A 84 9.95 2.69 -0.64
CA PHE A 84 10.86 3.37 -1.56
C PHE A 84 12.32 3.28 -1.08
N ALA A 85 12.60 3.45 0.21
CA ALA A 85 13.94 3.35 0.77
C ALA A 85 14.58 1.97 0.55
N GLN A 86 13.77 0.90 0.47
CA GLN A 86 14.24 -0.46 0.22
C GLN A 86 14.49 -0.77 -1.26
N ASP A 87 13.92 0.00 -2.17
CA ASP A 87 14.08 -0.13 -3.62
C ASP A 87 14.06 1.25 -4.31
N PRO A 88 15.06 2.12 -4.07
CA PRO A 88 15.03 3.49 -4.59
C PRO A 88 15.09 3.55 -6.13
N THR A 89 15.63 2.51 -6.76
CA THR A 89 15.70 2.38 -8.22
C THR A 89 14.40 1.82 -8.81
N GLY A 90 13.51 1.24 -8.00
CA GLY A 90 12.26 0.63 -8.44
C GLY A 90 12.43 -0.67 -9.25
N GLU A 91 13.65 -1.20 -9.37
CA GLU A 91 13.95 -2.39 -10.19
C GLU A 91 13.27 -3.64 -9.64
N LYS A 92 13.11 -3.72 -8.31
CA LYS A 92 12.46 -4.85 -7.62
C LYS A 92 10.95 -4.66 -7.52
N ARG A 93 10.43 -3.49 -7.92
CA ARG A 93 9.01 -3.10 -7.86
C ARG A 93 8.41 -3.28 -6.47
N LYS A 94 9.20 -2.94 -5.43
CA LYS A 94 8.70 -2.99 -4.04
C LYS A 94 7.60 -1.97 -3.77
N LEU A 95 7.52 -0.90 -4.55
CA LEU A 95 6.47 0.11 -4.47
C LEU A 95 5.79 0.25 -5.84
N ILE A 96 4.47 0.05 -5.87
CA ILE A 96 3.63 0.22 -7.06
C ILE A 96 2.60 1.30 -6.76
N PRO A 97 2.74 2.51 -7.33
CA PRO A 97 1.75 3.55 -7.20
C PRO A 97 0.58 3.30 -8.16
N VAL A 98 -0.65 3.36 -7.63
CA VAL A 98 -1.89 3.23 -8.41
C VAL A 98 -2.69 4.51 -8.25
N ARG A 99 -2.73 5.34 -9.31
CA ARG A 99 -3.48 6.60 -9.30
C ARG A 99 -4.97 6.33 -9.49
N VAL A 100 -5.76 6.60 -8.44
CA VAL A 100 -7.23 6.40 -8.44
C VAL A 100 -8.02 7.69 -8.64
N LYS A 101 -7.38 8.85 -8.44
CA LYS A 101 -7.95 10.18 -8.66
C LYS A 101 -6.89 11.08 -9.30
N GLU A 102 -7.32 12.15 -9.97
CA GLU A 102 -6.40 13.20 -10.40
C GLU A 102 -5.70 13.78 -9.17
N CYS A 103 -4.39 13.89 -9.27
CA CYS A 103 -3.52 14.44 -8.23
C CYS A 103 -2.28 14.99 -8.90
N ASP A 104 -1.91 16.21 -8.53
CA ASP A 104 -0.70 16.84 -9.01
C ASP A 104 0.43 16.56 -8.04
N TRP A 105 1.54 16.09 -8.59
CA TRP A 105 2.79 16.04 -7.86
C TRP A 105 3.41 17.44 -7.95
N SER A 106 3.05 18.32 -7.01
CA SER A 106 3.73 19.60 -6.88
C SER A 106 5.04 19.40 -6.11
N GLU A 107 6.16 19.68 -6.76
CA GLU A 107 7.50 19.75 -6.14
C GLU A 107 7.58 20.78 -5.01
#